data_AF-A0A1M2V6P2-F1
#
_entry.id   AF-A0A1M2V6P2-F1
#
_cell.length_a   1.000
_cell.length_b   1.000
_cell.length_c   1.000
_cell.angle_alpha   90.00
_cell.angle_beta   90.00
_cell.angle_gamma   90.00
#
_symmetry.space_group_name_H-M   'P 1'
#
loop_
_entity.id
_entity.type
_entity.pdbx_description
1 polymer ?
#
loop_
_entity_poly.entity_id
_entity_poly.type
_entity_poly.pdbx_seq_one_letter_code
_entity_poly.pdbx_strand_id
1 'polypeptide(L)'
;MDQYERQPDLYYPTGDVILSAPLQPAEGSEHRLQLYRVHKAFLGIQSVFFANLFADASAGNGPTYDDLPMLEMPDRADDLSGLLDCIYNPHHYLSRDSRYKTAFELIGITRLADKYLLDGLRTGLVQRVSEEWPKSLAELKVRDAELDELYTAIMATCQTLEESAALQDRIPEPASAIMFAEEFGCPEILPAAFSFLARISIDNDWEVRPTDVPTCMRYARWSCMDNMSFRRYVRLCDDQALFHSRIVDMIEDGEMLSPRCIPWWTLQQYVPTEYHDSVPRSHDDAPYPCLRFIRKLRDAAWPRTSHEIDLWHGLRRLLDLTPPRDSDHGAPQYLCTECEATFRGWVMKQQQVWWDRIPASLHFGDRPASAQEPNCARNYTVVPGDTCDGIGAKTNTPTFQLQTVNSDKIDAACDNLIVGEPLCLGIVGHDCDITHVVQPGDNCDVIAQEAKITREILLANNPNVNTDCTNIGVGEVLCTAGEIIGN
;
A
#
# COMPACT_ATOMS: atom_id res chain seq x y z
N MET A 1 44.39 3.38 14.66
CA MET A 1 43.30 2.53 14.16
C MET A 1 42.91 3.13 12.83
N ASP A 2 43.01 2.34 11.75
CA ASP A 2 42.99 2.90 10.40
C ASP A 2 41.63 3.51 10.06
N GLN A 3 41.66 4.79 9.69
CA GLN A 3 40.53 5.58 9.19
C GLN A 3 39.89 4.98 7.93
N TYR A 4 40.62 4.07 7.26
CA TYR A 4 40.26 3.49 5.97
C TYR A 4 40.13 1.97 6.05
N GLU A 5 39.14 1.43 5.36
CA GLU A 5 38.92 0.01 5.15
C GLU A 5 38.88 -0.29 3.65
N ARG A 6 39.62 -1.28 3.16
CA ARG A 6 39.63 -1.64 1.72
C ARG A 6 38.55 -2.68 1.44
N GLN A 7 37.75 -2.50 0.39
CA GLN A 7 36.72 -3.47 0.03
C GLN A 7 37.32 -4.60 -0.80
N PRO A 8 37.52 -5.83 -0.27
CA PRO A 8 38.35 -6.84 -0.92
C PRO A 8 37.90 -7.20 -2.34
N ASP A 9 36.59 -7.31 -2.56
CA ASP A 9 36.01 -7.73 -3.83
C ASP A 9 36.00 -6.62 -4.90
N LEU A 10 36.24 -5.37 -4.49
CA LEU A 10 36.22 -4.18 -5.34
C LEU A 10 37.53 -3.36 -5.22
N TYR A 11 38.62 -4.04 -4.83
CA TYR A 11 39.97 -3.45 -4.74
C TYR A 11 40.90 -4.06 -5.80
N TYR A 12 40.70 -3.68 -7.06
CA TYR A 12 41.43 -4.26 -8.18
C TYR A 12 42.88 -3.77 -8.24
N PRO A 13 43.89 -4.66 -8.30
CA PRO A 13 45.29 -4.26 -8.41
C PRO A 13 45.63 -3.45 -9.67
N THR A 14 44.79 -3.51 -10.69
CA THR A 14 44.90 -2.78 -11.96
C THR A 14 44.11 -1.47 -11.99
N GLY A 15 43.34 -1.16 -10.94
CA GLY A 15 42.55 0.07 -10.89
C GLY A 15 43.44 1.32 -10.86
N ASP A 16 42.93 2.39 -11.48
CA ASP A 16 43.61 3.66 -11.75
C ASP A 16 42.97 4.85 -11.02
N VAL A 17 42.00 4.59 -10.14
CA VAL A 17 41.39 5.57 -9.23
C VAL A 17 40.96 4.91 -7.93
N ILE A 18 41.03 5.67 -6.83
CA ILE A 18 40.44 5.29 -5.53
C ILE A 18 39.15 6.07 -5.34
N LEU A 19 38.05 5.37 -5.08
CA LEU A 19 36.84 5.98 -4.55
C LEU A 19 36.80 5.73 -3.04
N SER A 20 36.41 6.73 -2.26
CA SER A 20 36.16 6.58 -0.83
C SER A 20 34.69 6.87 -0.51
N ALA A 21 34.09 6.10 0.40
CA ALA A 21 32.70 6.31 0.82
C ALA A 21 32.54 6.17 2.33
N PRO A 22 31.66 6.96 2.98
CA PRO A 22 31.36 6.82 4.40
C PRO A 22 30.76 5.46 4.73
N LEU A 23 31.38 4.77 5.70
CA LEU A 23 30.77 3.64 6.39
C LEU A 23 29.72 4.16 7.36
N GLN A 24 28.62 3.40 7.51
CA GLN A 24 27.62 3.74 8.51
C GLN A 24 28.26 3.62 9.90
N PRO A 25 28.27 4.69 10.72
CA PRO A 25 28.93 4.64 12.01
C PRO A 25 28.17 3.68 12.93
N ALA A 26 28.87 2.70 13.51
CA ALA A 26 28.35 2.00 14.67
C ALA A 26 28.23 3.00 15.84
N GLU A 27 27.20 2.89 16.68
CA GLU A 27 26.99 3.82 17.80
C GLU A 27 28.30 4.01 18.61
N GLY A 28 28.80 5.24 18.64
CA GLY A 28 30.03 5.60 19.37
C GLY A 28 31.37 5.40 18.64
N SER A 29 31.38 5.12 17.33
CA SER A 29 32.62 4.93 16.54
C SER A 29 33.05 6.17 15.74
N GLU A 30 34.36 6.28 15.47
CA GLU A 30 34.92 7.31 14.57
C GLU A 30 34.43 7.14 13.12
N HIS A 31 34.37 8.24 12.35
CA HIS A 31 34.04 8.20 10.92
C HIS A 31 35.09 7.41 10.13
N ARG A 32 34.71 6.21 9.69
CA ARG A 32 35.54 5.34 8.84
C ARG A 32 35.10 5.43 7.38
N LEU A 33 36.05 5.31 6.47
CA LEU A 33 35.80 5.32 5.02
C LEU A 33 36.11 3.95 4.42
N GLN A 34 35.21 3.46 3.57
CA GLN A 34 35.46 2.31 2.71
C GLN A 34 36.16 2.79 1.44
N LEU A 35 37.23 2.11 1.03
CA LEU A 35 38.02 2.39 -0.16
C LEU A 35 37.78 1.32 -1.24
N TYR A 36 37.60 1.80 -2.47
CA TYR A 36 37.43 1.01 -3.68
C TYR A 36 38.52 1.38 -4.66
N ARG A 37 39.20 0.37 -5.22
CA ARG A 37 40.20 0.60 -6.28
C ARG A 37 39.65 0.09 -7.59
N VAL A 38 39.26 1.01 -8.46
CA VAL A 38 38.44 0.73 -9.65
C VAL A 38 39.04 1.39 -10.89
N HIS A 39 38.44 1.15 -12.06
CA HIS A 39 38.92 1.62 -13.36
C HIS A 39 38.05 2.78 -13.88
N LYS A 40 38.68 3.94 -14.13
CA LYS A 40 38.03 5.13 -14.70
C LYS A 40 37.33 4.84 -16.02
N ALA A 41 37.96 4.06 -16.89
CA ALA A 41 37.42 3.71 -18.20
C ALA A 41 36.12 2.90 -18.10
N PHE A 42 36.04 1.92 -17.19
CA PHE A 42 34.81 1.12 -16.99
C PHE A 42 33.65 2.00 -16.53
N LEU A 43 33.88 2.82 -15.50
CA LEU A 43 32.86 3.71 -14.97
C LEU A 43 32.46 4.80 -15.97
N GLY A 44 33.42 5.39 -16.68
CA GLY A 44 33.18 6.43 -17.68
C GLY A 44 32.47 5.96 -18.95
N ILE A 45 32.63 4.68 -19.34
CA ILE A 45 31.85 4.09 -20.45
C ILE A 45 30.38 3.94 -20.06
N GLN A 46 30.12 3.57 -18.81
CA GLN A 46 28.76 3.30 -18.32
C GLN A 46 28.00 4.58 -17.93
N SER A 47 28.72 5.64 -17.53
CA SER A 47 28.14 6.86 -16.99
C SER A 47 28.87 8.10 -17.47
N VAL A 48 28.10 9.01 -18.07
CA VAL A 48 28.59 10.34 -18.45
C VAL A 48 28.99 11.18 -17.23
N PHE A 49 28.36 10.95 -16.07
CA PHE A 49 28.74 11.62 -14.83
C PHE A 49 30.17 11.24 -14.44
N PHE A 50 30.48 9.94 -14.38
CA PHE A 50 31.82 9.48 -14.02
C PHE A 50 32.86 9.91 -15.05
N ALA A 51 32.53 9.89 -16.35
CA ALA A 51 33.43 10.40 -17.39
C ALA A 51 33.83 11.87 -17.16
N ASN A 52 32.86 12.73 -16.84
CA ASN A 52 33.09 14.14 -16.54
C ASN A 52 33.84 14.33 -15.22
N LEU A 53 33.43 13.61 -14.16
CA LEU A 53 34.08 13.65 -12.84
C LEU A 53 35.59 13.36 -12.94
N PHE A 54 35.97 12.35 -13.71
CA PHE A 54 37.38 11.99 -13.88
C PHE A 54 38.14 12.97 -14.77
N ALA A 55 37.48 13.56 -15.76
CA ALA A 55 38.07 14.62 -16.59
C ALA A 55 38.42 15.84 -15.73
N ASP A 56 37.49 16.27 -14.87
CA ASP A 56 37.67 17.42 -13.97
C ASP A 56 38.72 17.14 -12.88
N ALA A 57 38.67 15.95 -12.26
CA ALA A 57 39.62 15.56 -11.22
C ALA A 57 41.07 15.47 -11.73
N SER A 58 41.27 15.19 -13.01
CA SER A 58 42.60 15.12 -13.63
C SER A 58 43.28 16.50 -13.76
N ALA A 59 42.55 17.60 -13.49
CA ALA A 59 43.06 18.97 -13.57
C ALA A 59 43.57 19.54 -12.23
N GLY A 60 43.43 18.83 -11.10
CA GLY A 60 43.74 19.35 -9.75
C GLY A 60 44.76 18.53 -8.95
N ASN A 61 45.37 19.17 -7.92
CA ASN A 61 46.19 18.53 -6.90
C ASN A 61 45.31 17.92 -5.78
N GLY A 62 44.43 16.98 -6.14
CA GLY A 62 43.54 16.31 -5.18
C GLY A 62 44.28 15.38 -4.22
N PRO A 63 43.59 14.89 -3.16
CA PRO A 63 44.16 13.90 -2.25
C PRO A 63 44.47 12.59 -3.00
N THR A 64 45.51 11.89 -2.56
CA THR A 64 45.96 10.62 -3.16
C THR A 64 46.02 9.51 -2.11
N TYR A 65 45.75 8.28 -2.53
CA TYR A 65 45.91 7.08 -1.72
C TYR A 65 46.56 5.99 -2.58
N ASP A 66 47.58 5.28 -2.06
CA ASP A 66 48.41 4.34 -2.82
C ASP A 66 48.93 4.93 -4.16
N ASP A 67 49.38 6.20 -4.14
CA ASP A 67 49.85 6.98 -5.31
C ASP A 67 48.80 7.16 -6.44
N LEU A 68 47.53 6.87 -6.16
CA LEU A 68 46.41 7.06 -7.07
C LEU A 68 45.52 8.22 -6.63
N PRO A 69 44.86 8.92 -7.57
CA PRO A 69 43.90 9.96 -7.22
C PRO A 69 42.74 9.37 -6.42
N MET A 70 42.42 10.00 -5.29
CA MET A 70 41.32 9.61 -4.42
C MET A 70 40.16 10.59 -4.56
N LEU A 71 38.96 10.05 -4.77
CA LEU A 71 37.72 10.81 -4.90
C LEU A 71 36.74 10.39 -3.82
N GLU A 72 36.25 11.39 -3.08
CA GLU A 72 35.27 11.18 -2.02
C GLU A 72 33.86 11.13 -2.60
N MET A 73 33.18 10.02 -2.36
CA MET A 73 31.80 9.76 -2.71
C MET A 73 30.94 10.03 -1.47
N PRO A 74 29.91 10.89 -1.57
CA PRO A 74 29.08 11.24 -0.40
C PRO A 74 28.08 10.14 -0.01
N ASP A 75 27.98 9.07 -0.81
CA ASP A 75 27.00 8.00 -0.61
C ASP A 75 27.47 6.94 0.37
N ARG A 76 26.51 6.22 0.93
CA ARG A 76 26.80 5.11 1.85
C ARG A 76 27.63 4.03 1.15
N ALA A 77 28.62 3.50 1.86
CA ALA A 77 29.48 2.43 1.36
C ALA A 77 28.70 1.18 0.88
N ASP A 78 27.61 0.80 1.56
CA ASP A 78 26.80 -0.37 1.19
C ASP A 78 26.18 -0.21 -0.22
N ASP A 79 25.55 0.93 -0.46
CA ASP A 79 24.89 1.23 -1.74
C ASP A 79 25.92 1.38 -2.87
N LEU A 80 27.05 2.05 -2.59
CA LEU A 80 28.13 2.21 -3.57
C LEU A 80 28.80 0.87 -3.90
N SER A 81 29.00 -0.01 -2.92
CA SER A 81 29.49 -1.36 -3.14
C SER A 81 28.57 -2.12 -4.08
N GLY A 82 27.25 -2.09 -3.84
CA GLY A 82 26.27 -2.75 -4.69
C GLY A 82 26.21 -2.18 -6.11
N LEU A 83 26.32 -0.86 -6.27
CA LEU A 83 26.40 -0.21 -7.58
C LEU A 83 27.65 -0.64 -8.36
N LEU A 84 28.82 -0.59 -7.71
CA LEU A 84 30.07 -1.00 -8.34
C LEU A 84 30.02 -2.49 -8.70
N ASP A 85 29.51 -3.33 -7.81
CA ASP A 85 29.34 -4.75 -8.11
C ASP A 85 28.39 -4.99 -9.30
N CYS A 86 27.30 -4.24 -9.44
CA CYS A 86 26.46 -4.30 -10.64
C CYS A 86 27.20 -3.92 -11.93
N ILE A 87 28.14 -2.97 -11.87
CA ILE A 87 28.93 -2.51 -13.02
C ILE A 87 30.00 -3.54 -13.39
N TYR A 88 30.67 -4.14 -12.40
CA TYR A 88 31.76 -5.08 -12.63
C TYR A 88 31.28 -6.53 -12.83
N ASN A 89 30.16 -6.90 -12.20
CA ASN A 89 29.58 -8.24 -12.19
C ASN A 89 28.07 -8.19 -12.52
N PRO A 90 27.68 -7.80 -13.74
CA PRO A 90 26.26 -7.55 -14.09
C PRO A 90 25.35 -8.78 -13.89
N HIS A 91 25.90 -10.00 -13.96
CA HIS A 91 25.15 -11.23 -13.73
C HIS A 91 24.74 -11.46 -12.27
N HIS A 92 25.43 -10.83 -11.31
CA HIS A 92 25.19 -11.08 -9.89
C HIS A 92 23.77 -10.71 -9.46
N TYR A 93 23.23 -9.62 -9.99
CA TYR A 93 21.84 -9.19 -9.72
C TYR A 93 20.89 -9.54 -10.88
N LEU A 94 21.32 -9.34 -12.13
CA LEU A 94 20.43 -9.48 -13.29
C LEU A 94 20.15 -10.94 -13.70
N SER A 95 20.96 -11.90 -13.24
CA SER A 95 20.84 -13.32 -13.65
C SER A 95 20.68 -14.28 -12.47
N ARG A 96 20.48 -13.78 -11.24
CA ARG A 96 20.30 -14.58 -10.03
C ARG A 96 18.83 -14.95 -9.83
N ASP A 97 18.59 -16.14 -9.27
CA ASP A 97 17.27 -16.55 -8.79
C ASP A 97 16.66 -15.55 -7.80
N SER A 98 15.33 -15.56 -7.72
CA SER A 98 14.60 -14.65 -6.83
C SER A 98 14.99 -14.86 -5.37
N ARG A 99 15.25 -13.74 -4.67
CA ARG A 99 15.55 -13.73 -3.24
C ARG A 99 14.64 -12.80 -2.47
N TYR A 100 14.36 -13.13 -1.22
CA TYR A 100 13.59 -12.27 -0.32
C TYR A 100 14.17 -10.85 -0.17
N LYS A 101 15.49 -10.67 -0.27
CA LYS A 101 16.17 -9.36 -0.17
C LYS A 101 16.31 -8.59 -1.48
N THR A 102 15.90 -9.14 -2.63
CA THR A 102 16.19 -8.50 -3.92
C THR A 102 15.74 -7.05 -3.95
N ALA A 103 14.48 -6.74 -3.63
CA ALA A 103 13.99 -5.36 -3.63
C ALA A 103 14.75 -4.49 -2.63
N PHE A 104 14.94 -4.97 -1.39
CA PHE A 104 15.63 -4.23 -0.32
C PHE A 104 17.07 -3.85 -0.69
N GLU A 105 17.85 -4.80 -1.23
CA GLU A 105 19.23 -4.59 -1.68
C GLU A 105 19.27 -3.59 -2.85
N LEU A 106 18.28 -3.65 -3.75
CA LEU A 106 18.28 -2.86 -4.98
C LEU A 106 17.76 -1.43 -4.79
N ILE A 107 17.07 -1.07 -3.70
CA ILE A 107 16.57 0.31 -3.47
C ILE A 107 17.72 1.32 -3.54
N GLY A 108 18.73 1.16 -2.67
CA GLY A 108 19.86 2.10 -2.59
C GLY A 108 20.69 2.12 -3.87
N ILE A 109 20.92 0.94 -4.46
CA ILE A 109 21.66 0.80 -5.73
C ILE A 109 20.93 1.51 -6.87
N THR A 110 19.59 1.40 -6.94
CA THR A 110 18.79 2.05 -7.99
C THR A 110 18.78 3.58 -7.82
N ARG A 111 18.72 4.10 -6.58
CA ARG A 111 18.92 5.55 -6.31
C ARG A 111 20.27 6.05 -6.82
N LEU A 112 21.34 5.28 -6.59
CA LEU A 112 22.67 5.65 -7.09
C LEU A 112 22.77 5.52 -8.60
N ALA A 113 22.12 4.53 -9.21
CA ALA A 113 22.06 4.41 -10.66
C ALA A 113 21.40 5.65 -11.29
N ASP A 114 20.32 6.15 -10.69
CA ASP A 114 19.68 7.42 -11.08
C ASP A 114 20.63 8.62 -10.88
N LYS A 115 21.19 8.77 -9.67
CA LYS A 115 22.10 9.86 -9.30
C LYS A 115 23.31 9.95 -10.23
N TYR A 116 23.84 8.80 -10.65
CA TYR A 116 25.03 8.69 -11.47
C TYR A 116 24.74 8.46 -12.95
N LEU A 117 23.50 8.68 -13.40
CA LEU A 117 23.13 8.64 -14.82
C LEU A 117 23.47 7.30 -15.50
N LEU A 118 23.17 6.20 -14.81
CA LEU A 118 23.35 4.82 -15.26
C LEU A 118 22.01 4.25 -15.76
N ASP A 119 21.40 4.88 -16.76
CA ASP A 119 20.02 4.61 -17.21
C ASP A 119 19.77 3.14 -17.59
N GLY A 120 20.73 2.51 -18.25
CA GLY A 120 20.64 1.10 -18.65
C GLY A 120 20.63 0.16 -17.45
N LEU A 121 21.48 0.43 -16.45
CA LEU A 121 21.49 -0.34 -15.21
C LEU A 121 20.20 -0.11 -14.43
N ARG A 122 19.78 1.14 -14.25
CA ARG A 122 18.53 1.51 -13.58
C ARG A 122 17.33 0.75 -14.17
N THR A 123 17.21 0.77 -15.50
CA THR A 123 16.14 0.04 -16.21
C THR A 123 16.19 -1.47 -15.92
N GLY A 124 17.39 -2.07 -15.98
CA GLY A 124 17.58 -3.49 -15.68
C GLY A 124 17.23 -3.86 -14.24
N LEU A 125 17.56 -3.00 -13.26
CA LEU A 125 17.25 -3.22 -11.84
C LEU A 125 15.74 -3.14 -11.57
N VAL A 126 15.06 -2.14 -12.12
CA VAL A 126 13.60 -2.01 -12.01
C VAL A 126 12.89 -3.20 -12.66
N GLN A 127 13.33 -3.61 -13.84
CA GLN A 127 12.81 -4.79 -14.52
C GLN A 127 13.02 -6.05 -13.66
N ARG A 128 14.21 -6.22 -13.07
CA ARG A 128 14.54 -7.38 -12.25
C ARG A 128 13.61 -7.54 -11.05
N VAL A 129 13.28 -6.46 -10.34
CA VAL A 129 12.30 -6.49 -9.25
C VAL A 129 10.90 -6.75 -9.79
N SER A 130 10.50 -6.06 -10.87
CA SER A 130 9.17 -6.21 -11.48
C SER A 130 8.88 -7.65 -11.95
N GLU A 131 9.89 -8.39 -12.41
CA GLU A 131 9.76 -9.79 -12.86
C GLU A 131 9.58 -10.81 -11.74
N GLU A 132 9.87 -10.46 -10.47
CA GLU A 132 9.65 -11.39 -9.34
C GLU A 132 8.18 -11.50 -8.94
N TRP A 133 7.38 -10.51 -9.33
CA TRP A 133 6.04 -10.28 -8.84
C TRP A 133 4.97 -10.55 -9.91
N PRO A 134 3.86 -11.20 -9.53
CA PRO A 134 2.70 -11.35 -10.40
C PRO A 134 2.13 -10.00 -10.85
N LYS A 135 1.80 -9.89 -12.14
CA LYS A 135 1.19 -8.69 -12.74
C LYS A 135 -0.26 -8.91 -13.15
N SER A 136 -0.73 -10.15 -13.04
CA SER A 136 -2.08 -10.55 -13.39
C SER A 136 -2.65 -11.54 -12.37
N LEU A 137 -3.97 -11.64 -12.31
CA LEU A 137 -4.64 -12.61 -11.45
C LEU A 137 -4.22 -14.06 -11.76
N ALA A 138 -3.94 -14.37 -13.03
CA ALA A 138 -3.50 -15.70 -13.44
C ALA A 138 -2.10 -16.01 -12.88
N GLU A 139 -1.16 -15.07 -12.98
CA GLU A 139 0.16 -15.20 -12.36
C GLU A 139 0.09 -15.28 -10.84
N LEU A 140 -0.80 -14.50 -10.21
CA LEU A 140 -1.01 -14.52 -8.76
C LEU A 140 -1.44 -15.90 -8.30
N LYS A 141 -2.38 -16.53 -9.03
CA LYS A 141 -2.84 -17.90 -8.76
C LYS A 141 -1.72 -18.93 -8.86
N VAL A 142 -0.87 -18.81 -9.89
CA VAL A 142 0.29 -19.71 -10.07
C VAL A 142 1.26 -19.53 -8.90
N ARG A 143 1.65 -18.30 -8.59
CA ARG A 143 2.60 -18.02 -7.51
C ARG A 143 2.06 -18.44 -6.15
N ASP A 144 0.78 -18.26 -5.91
CA ASP A 144 0.14 -18.70 -4.66
C ASP A 144 0.16 -20.21 -4.49
N ALA A 145 -0.05 -20.97 -5.58
CA ALA A 145 0.08 -22.42 -5.56
C ALA A 145 1.53 -22.89 -5.33
N GLU A 146 2.50 -22.22 -5.97
CA GLU A 146 3.92 -22.47 -5.74
C GLU A 146 4.32 -22.22 -4.27
N LEU A 147 3.79 -21.15 -3.67
CA LEU A 147 4.03 -20.83 -2.27
C LEU A 147 3.44 -21.87 -1.33
N ASP A 148 2.19 -22.31 -1.53
CA ASP A 148 1.57 -23.35 -0.69
C ASP A 148 2.34 -24.68 -0.72
N GLU A 149 2.85 -25.06 -1.90
CA GLU A 149 3.69 -26.25 -2.04
C GLU A 149 5.01 -26.07 -1.29
N LEU A 150 5.62 -24.88 -1.39
CA LEU A 150 6.84 -24.54 -0.66
C LEU A 150 6.62 -24.52 0.86
N TYR A 151 5.48 -24.03 1.35
CA TYR A 151 5.09 -24.13 2.76
C TYR A 151 4.98 -25.58 3.21
N THR A 152 4.31 -26.40 2.41
CA THR A 152 4.15 -27.83 2.69
C THR A 152 5.51 -28.52 2.73
N ALA A 153 6.41 -28.19 1.80
CA ALA A 153 7.78 -28.69 1.80
C ALA A 153 8.55 -28.27 3.06
N ILE A 154 8.50 -26.99 3.45
CA ILE A 154 9.17 -26.51 4.67
C ILE A 154 8.67 -27.27 5.90
N MET A 155 7.35 -27.45 6.03
CA MET A 155 6.75 -28.08 7.21
C MET A 155 6.91 -29.60 7.25
N ALA A 156 6.89 -30.26 6.10
CA ALA A 156 6.89 -31.72 6.02
C ALA A 156 8.28 -32.32 5.77
N THR A 157 9.20 -31.57 5.16
CA THR A 157 10.46 -32.14 4.63
C THR A 157 11.74 -31.55 5.20
N CYS A 158 11.76 -30.28 5.64
CA CYS A 158 12.98 -29.69 6.20
C CYS A 158 13.34 -30.35 7.52
N GLN A 159 14.59 -30.81 7.63
CA GLN A 159 15.14 -31.41 8.85
C GLN A 159 16.14 -30.48 9.54
N THR A 160 16.60 -29.44 8.84
CA THR A 160 17.59 -28.47 9.32
C THR A 160 17.11 -27.03 9.17
N LEU A 161 17.69 -26.13 9.98
CA LEU A 161 17.48 -24.68 9.86
C LEU A 161 17.97 -24.14 8.51
N GLU A 162 19.04 -24.72 7.97
CA GLU A 162 19.68 -24.29 6.74
C GLU A 162 18.81 -24.59 5.51
N GLU A 163 18.18 -25.78 5.45
CA GLU A 163 17.21 -26.13 4.41
C GLU A 163 15.98 -25.23 4.45
N SER A 164 15.46 -24.96 5.65
CA SER A 164 14.32 -24.05 5.84
C SER A 164 14.65 -22.64 5.37
N ALA A 165 15.83 -22.12 5.73
CA ALA A 165 16.30 -20.82 5.28
C ALA A 165 16.47 -20.76 3.75
N ALA A 166 17.04 -21.79 3.13
CA ALA A 166 17.22 -21.84 1.68
C ALA A 166 15.90 -21.82 0.88
N LEU A 167 14.83 -22.43 1.42
CA LEU A 167 13.51 -22.38 0.80
C LEU A 167 12.81 -21.03 1.02
N GLN A 168 12.89 -20.48 2.23
CA GLN A 168 12.36 -19.14 2.52
C GLN A 168 13.04 -18.06 1.68
N ASP A 169 14.34 -18.24 1.39
CA ASP A 169 15.10 -17.31 0.57
C ASP A 169 14.44 -17.09 -0.79
N ARG A 170 13.69 -18.06 -1.32
CA ARG A 170 13.01 -18.01 -2.62
C ARG A 170 11.70 -17.21 -2.61
N ILE A 171 11.26 -16.73 -1.46
CA ILE A 171 10.00 -16.00 -1.30
C ILE A 171 10.30 -14.49 -1.33
N PRO A 172 9.86 -13.74 -2.35
CA PRO A 172 10.03 -12.29 -2.38
C PRO A 172 9.36 -11.61 -1.17
N GLU A 173 10.04 -10.64 -0.56
CA GLU A 173 9.52 -9.91 0.60
C GLU A 173 8.65 -8.72 0.14
N PRO A 174 7.38 -8.62 0.57
CA PRO A 174 6.43 -7.67 0.00
C PRO A 174 6.64 -6.21 0.40
N ALA A 175 7.04 -5.91 1.64
CA ALA A 175 7.15 -4.52 2.10
C ALA A 175 8.23 -3.75 1.33
N SER A 176 9.42 -4.33 1.18
CA SER A 176 10.49 -3.70 0.41
C SER A 176 10.15 -3.60 -1.07
N ALA A 177 9.40 -4.56 -1.62
CA ALA A 177 8.93 -4.51 -3.00
C ALA A 177 7.91 -3.40 -3.23
N ILE A 178 7.01 -3.16 -2.27
CA ILE A 178 6.08 -2.02 -2.29
C ILE A 178 6.87 -0.71 -2.28
N MET A 179 7.80 -0.55 -1.33
CA MET A 179 8.63 0.66 -1.23
C MET A 179 9.44 0.90 -2.52
N PHE A 180 10.03 -0.15 -3.08
CA PHE A 180 10.74 -0.09 -4.35
C PHE A 180 9.81 0.34 -5.50
N ALA A 181 8.62 -0.26 -5.60
CA ALA A 181 7.70 0.01 -6.69
C ALA A 181 7.13 1.43 -6.67
N GLU A 182 6.83 1.93 -5.47
CA GLU A 182 6.37 3.30 -5.28
C GLU A 182 7.46 4.33 -5.60
N GLU A 183 8.72 4.03 -5.26
CA GLU A 183 9.83 4.94 -5.52
C GLU A 183 10.26 4.98 -7.00
N PHE A 184 10.40 3.83 -7.65
CA PHE A 184 10.98 3.76 -9.00
C PHE A 184 9.95 3.65 -10.12
N GLY A 185 8.67 3.56 -9.79
CA GLY A 185 7.55 3.64 -10.74
C GLY A 185 7.28 2.33 -11.47
N CYS A 186 7.11 1.21 -10.74
CA CYS A 186 6.57 -0.04 -11.28
C CYS A 186 5.25 -0.43 -10.59
N PRO A 187 4.16 0.37 -10.76
CA PRO A 187 2.90 0.17 -10.06
C PRO A 187 2.20 -1.15 -10.40
N GLU A 188 2.56 -1.80 -11.51
CA GLU A 188 1.98 -3.06 -11.95
C GLU A 188 2.15 -4.22 -10.95
N ILE A 189 3.14 -4.13 -10.06
CA ILE A 189 3.38 -5.16 -9.03
C ILE A 189 2.65 -4.88 -7.71
N LEU A 190 2.17 -3.65 -7.49
CA LEU A 190 1.56 -3.24 -6.22
C LEU A 190 0.35 -4.10 -5.84
N PRO A 191 -0.59 -4.46 -6.75
CA PRO A 191 -1.72 -5.30 -6.36
C PRO A 191 -1.30 -6.66 -5.78
N ALA A 192 -0.29 -7.30 -6.38
CA ALA A 192 0.23 -8.57 -5.88
C ALA A 192 1.03 -8.39 -4.58
N ALA A 193 1.87 -7.36 -4.49
CA ALA A 193 2.69 -7.09 -3.32
C ALA A 193 1.86 -6.78 -2.07
N PHE A 194 0.86 -5.92 -2.20
CA PHE A 194 -0.09 -5.65 -1.10
C PHE A 194 -0.96 -6.86 -0.77
N SER A 195 -1.39 -7.66 -1.76
CA SER A 195 -2.09 -8.93 -1.49
C SER A 195 -1.25 -9.93 -0.71
N PHE A 196 0.07 -9.93 -0.90
CA PHE A 196 0.99 -10.78 -0.16
C PHE A 196 1.17 -10.24 1.25
N LEU A 197 1.36 -8.93 1.39
CA LEU A 197 1.50 -8.25 2.68
C LEU A 197 0.26 -8.44 3.58
N ALA A 198 -0.95 -8.36 3.01
CA ALA A 198 -2.24 -8.57 3.70
C ALA A 198 -2.41 -9.95 4.37
N ARG A 199 -1.47 -10.88 4.13
CA ARG A 199 -1.47 -12.25 4.67
C ARG A 199 -0.30 -12.49 5.62
N ILE A 200 0.33 -11.43 6.08
CA ILE A 200 1.46 -11.45 7.01
C ILE A 200 1.02 -10.69 8.26
N SER A 201 1.17 -11.32 9.42
CA SER A 201 0.95 -10.63 10.68
C SER A 201 1.98 -9.49 10.85
N ILE A 202 1.54 -8.38 11.43
CA ILE A 202 2.43 -7.27 11.79
C ILE A 202 3.51 -7.69 12.80
N ASP A 203 3.24 -8.74 13.60
CA ASP A 203 4.21 -9.29 14.54
C ASP A 203 5.32 -10.09 13.84
N ASN A 204 5.10 -10.51 12.59
CA ASN A 204 6.09 -11.22 11.78
C ASN A 204 7.01 -10.23 11.04
N ASP A 205 7.77 -9.42 11.79
CA ASP A 205 8.80 -8.55 11.22
C ASP A 205 10.10 -9.34 10.94
N TRP A 206 10.67 -9.14 9.76
CA TRP A 206 11.90 -9.78 9.33
C TRP A 206 13.09 -9.53 10.27
N GLU A 207 13.17 -8.34 10.87
CA GLU A 207 14.29 -7.94 11.74
C GLU A 207 14.28 -8.65 13.10
N VAL A 208 13.12 -9.17 13.53
CA VAL A 208 12.95 -9.86 14.83
C VAL A 208 12.66 -11.36 14.68
N ARG A 209 12.83 -11.88 13.46
CA ARG A 209 12.61 -13.29 13.13
C ARG A 209 13.47 -14.21 14.02
N PRO A 210 12.90 -15.30 14.57
CA PRO A 210 13.67 -16.37 15.21
C PRO A 210 14.63 -17.04 14.22
N THR A 211 15.90 -17.16 14.60
CA THR A 211 16.95 -17.81 13.79
C THR A 211 17.27 -19.23 14.27
N ASP A 212 16.76 -19.61 15.43
CA ASP A 212 17.03 -20.84 16.16
C ASP A 212 15.97 -21.93 15.97
N VAL A 213 14.83 -21.60 15.35
CA VAL A 213 13.74 -22.55 15.07
C VAL A 213 13.33 -22.54 13.60
N PRO A 214 13.09 -23.72 12.98
CA PRO A 214 12.52 -23.79 11.64
C PRO A 214 11.14 -23.13 11.67
N THR A 215 10.92 -22.18 10.75
CA THR A 215 9.66 -21.46 10.66
C THR A 215 9.10 -21.57 9.25
N CYS A 216 7.79 -21.66 9.15
CA CYS A 216 7.05 -21.57 7.90
C CYS A 216 6.24 -20.27 7.87
N MET A 217 6.53 -19.33 8.76
CA MET A 217 5.83 -18.05 8.77
C MET A 217 6.33 -17.17 7.63
N ARG A 218 5.41 -16.40 7.06
CA ARG A 218 5.74 -15.27 6.20
C ARG A 218 6.20 -14.12 7.08
N TYR A 219 7.19 -13.39 6.62
CA TYR A 219 7.71 -12.21 7.29
C TYR A 219 7.74 -11.06 6.29
N ALA A 220 7.53 -9.85 6.80
CA ALA A 220 7.68 -8.62 6.04
C ALA A 220 8.61 -7.66 6.80
N ARG A 221 9.24 -6.73 6.09
CA ARG A 221 10.01 -5.65 6.72
C ARG A 221 9.08 -4.51 7.08
N TRP A 222 8.22 -4.69 8.07
CA TRP A 222 7.22 -3.69 8.46
C TRP A 222 7.87 -2.35 8.79
N SER A 223 9.03 -2.38 9.45
CA SER A 223 9.85 -1.20 9.75
C SER A 223 10.29 -0.36 8.54
N CYS A 224 10.29 -0.90 7.31
CA CYS A 224 10.65 -0.15 6.10
C CYS A 224 9.48 0.58 5.44
N MET A 225 8.24 0.27 5.83
CA MET A 225 7.07 0.90 5.24
C MET A 225 6.94 2.35 5.69
N ASP A 226 6.72 3.25 4.74
CA ASP A 226 6.34 4.62 5.08
C ASP A 226 4.86 4.71 5.50
N ASN A 227 4.49 5.87 6.05
CA ASN A 227 3.13 6.12 6.53
C ASN A 227 2.07 6.02 5.42
N MET A 228 2.41 6.37 4.18
CA MET A 228 1.47 6.36 3.06
C MET A 228 1.19 4.91 2.63
N SER A 229 2.25 4.15 2.39
CA SER A 229 2.23 2.72 2.11
C SER A 229 1.48 1.94 3.21
N PHE A 230 1.72 2.27 4.48
CA PHE A 230 1.02 1.63 5.59
C PHE A 230 -0.48 1.95 5.62
N ARG A 231 -0.88 3.17 5.29
CA ARG A 231 -2.31 3.54 5.17
C ARG A 231 -2.99 2.82 4.01
N ARG A 232 -2.31 2.69 2.86
CA ARG A 232 -2.80 1.91 1.71
C ARG A 232 -3.04 0.44 2.11
N TYR A 233 -2.13 -0.13 2.90
CA TYR A 233 -2.29 -1.46 3.49
C TYR A 233 -3.52 -1.56 4.42
N VAL A 234 -3.67 -0.64 5.39
CA VAL A 234 -4.81 -0.66 6.32
C VAL A 234 -6.14 -0.58 5.56
N ARG A 235 -6.25 0.32 4.58
CA ARG A 235 -7.45 0.46 3.76
C ARG A 235 -7.75 -0.79 2.95
N LEU A 236 -6.73 -1.44 2.38
CA LEU A 236 -6.91 -2.72 1.70
C LEU A 236 -7.48 -3.77 2.64
N CYS A 237 -6.99 -3.84 3.89
CA CYS A 237 -7.51 -4.76 4.90
C CYS A 237 -8.98 -4.46 5.25
N ASP A 238 -9.37 -3.19 5.37
CA ASP A 238 -10.77 -2.80 5.59
C ASP A 238 -11.66 -3.17 4.39
N ASP A 239 -11.21 -2.89 3.17
CA ASP A 239 -11.92 -3.25 1.94
C ASP A 239 -12.07 -4.77 1.81
N GLN A 240 -11.05 -5.53 2.24
CA GLN A 240 -11.07 -7.00 2.28
C GLN A 240 -12.10 -7.51 3.28
N ALA A 241 -12.17 -6.93 4.48
CA ALA A 241 -13.17 -7.29 5.49
C ALA A 241 -14.60 -7.01 4.99
N LEU A 242 -14.83 -5.85 4.38
CA LEU A 242 -16.11 -5.48 3.79
C LEU A 242 -16.51 -6.41 2.63
N PHE A 243 -15.56 -6.75 1.75
CA PHE A 243 -15.81 -7.68 0.65
C PHE A 243 -16.12 -9.08 1.16
N HIS A 244 -15.37 -9.57 2.16
CA HIS A 244 -15.61 -10.85 2.81
C HIS A 244 -17.01 -10.92 3.44
N SER A 245 -17.46 -9.87 4.15
CA SER A 245 -18.83 -9.82 4.70
C SER A 245 -19.89 -10.00 3.62
N ARG A 246 -19.76 -9.30 2.48
CA ARG A 246 -20.70 -9.44 1.35
C ARG A 246 -20.69 -10.85 0.77
N ILE A 247 -19.51 -11.47 0.66
CA ILE A 247 -19.37 -12.87 0.20
C ILE A 247 -20.10 -13.82 1.15
N VAL A 248 -19.96 -13.63 2.46
CA VAL A 248 -20.66 -14.42 3.47
C VAL A 248 -22.17 -14.27 3.35
N ASP A 249 -22.67 -13.05 3.17
CA ASP A 249 -24.12 -12.77 3.00
C ASP A 249 -24.65 -13.42 1.72
N MET A 250 -23.95 -13.26 0.59
CA MET A 250 -24.30 -13.91 -0.68
C MET A 250 -24.37 -15.44 -0.55
N ILE A 251 -23.47 -16.06 0.23
CA ILE A 251 -23.48 -17.51 0.49
C ILE A 251 -24.63 -17.90 1.41
N GLU A 252 -24.92 -17.08 2.40
CA GLU A 252 -26.05 -17.29 3.31
C GLU A 252 -27.38 -17.29 2.55
N ASP A 253 -27.51 -16.44 1.54
CA ASP A 253 -28.71 -16.30 0.72
C ASP A 253 -28.77 -17.26 -0.49
N GLY A 254 -27.63 -17.87 -0.83
CA GLY A 254 -27.53 -18.83 -1.93
C GLY A 254 -27.55 -18.22 -3.33
N GLU A 255 -27.12 -16.96 -3.48
CA GLU A 255 -27.12 -16.23 -4.76
C GLU A 255 -26.38 -16.94 -5.91
N MET A 256 -25.43 -17.79 -5.57
CA MET A 256 -24.60 -18.56 -6.51
C MET A 256 -25.18 -19.93 -6.89
N LEU A 257 -26.36 -20.30 -6.40
CA LEU A 257 -27.03 -21.55 -6.72
C LEU A 257 -27.95 -21.41 -7.94
N SER A 258 -28.31 -22.55 -8.55
CA SER A 258 -29.39 -22.59 -9.55
C SER A 258 -30.69 -22.08 -8.92
N PRO A 259 -31.53 -21.31 -9.65
CA PRO A 259 -32.83 -20.81 -9.15
C PRO A 259 -33.74 -21.89 -8.54
N ARG A 260 -33.60 -23.15 -8.98
CA ARG A 260 -34.36 -24.29 -8.46
C ARG A 260 -33.92 -24.78 -7.08
N CYS A 261 -32.75 -24.34 -6.62
CA CYS A 261 -32.14 -24.75 -5.37
C CYS A 261 -32.06 -23.61 -4.34
N ILE A 262 -32.54 -22.41 -4.70
CA ILE A 262 -32.60 -21.25 -3.82
C ILE A 262 -33.96 -21.29 -3.09
N PRO A 263 -33.98 -21.23 -1.76
CA PRO A 263 -35.24 -21.07 -1.05
C PRO A 263 -35.91 -19.74 -1.37
N TRP A 264 -37.22 -19.75 -1.49
CA TRP A 264 -37.98 -18.56 -1.89
C TRP A 264 -37.81 -17.36 -0.95
N TRP A 265 -37.45 -17.60 0.31
CA TRP A 265 -37.29 -16.57 1.33
C TRP A 265 -35.90 -15.93 1.39
N THR A 266 -34.89 -16.49 0.72
CA THR A 266 -33.51 -15.98 0.86
C THR A 266 -33.23 -14.80 -0.06
N LEU A 267 -33.94 -14.67 -1.18
CA LEU A 267 -33.78 -13.53 -2.09
C LEU A 267 -35.13 -12.91 -2.39
N GLN A 268 -35.19 -11.58 -2.32
CA GLN A 268 -36.41 -10.79 -2.52
C GLN A 268 -37.13 -11.14 -3.84
N GLN A 269 -36.38 -11.48 -4.89
CA GLN A 269 -36.92 -11.85 -6.20
C GLN A 269 -37.73 -13.16 -6.20
N TYR A 270 -37.56 -14.02 -5.20
CA TYR A 270 -38.28 -15.28 -5.08
C TYR A 270 -39.38 -15.24 -4.01
N VAL A 271 -39.48 -14.15 -3.23
CA VAL A 271 -40.51 -13.99 -2.21
C VAL A 271 -41.88 -13.92 -2.88
N PRO A 272 -42.81 -14.85 -2.58
CA PRO A 272 -44.16 -14.78 -3.12
C PRO A 272 -44.83 -13.47 -2.68
N THR A 273 -45.66 -12.89 -3.56
CA THR A 273 -46.23 -11.56 -3.35
C THR A 273 -47.02 -11.42 -2.04
N GLU A 274 -47.59 -12.53 -1.57
CA GLU A 274 -48.35 -12.62 -0.31
C GLU A 274 -47.49 -12.49 0.97
N TYR A 275 -46.16 -12.55 0.87
CA TYR A 275 -45.22 -12.51 2.00
C TYR A 275 -44.30 -11.28 2.04
N HIS A 276 -44.47 -10.30 1.14
CA HIS A 276 -43.61 -9.11 1.10
C HIS A 276 -43.65 -8.27 2.40
N ASP A 277 -44.76 -8.28 3.14
CA ASP A 277 -44.93 -7.46 4.36
C ASP A 277 -44.67 -8.24 5.67
N SER A 278 -44.55 -9.57 5.63
CA SER A 278 -44.32 -10.39 6.83
C SER A 278 -43.70 -11.76 6.52
N VAL A 279 -42.37 -11.81 6.48
CA VAL A 279 -41.62 -13.06 6.31
C VAL A 279 -41.61 -13.85 7.65
N PRO A 280 -41.97 -15.15 7.67
CA PRO A 280 -41.91 -15.98 8.89
C PRO A 280 -40.51 -16.01 9.53
N ARG A 281 -40.43 -16.07 10.87
CA ARG A 281 -39.15 -16.04 11.62
C ARG A 281 -38.32 -17.33 11.58
N SER A 282 -38.88 -18.43 11.07
CA SER A 282 -38.28 -19.76 11.12
C SER A 282 -38.43 -20.40 9.74
N HIS A 283 -37.32 -20.54 9.03
CA HIS A 283 -37.28 -21.15 7.71
C HIS A 283 -36.61 -22.52 7.79
N ASP A 284 -37.34 -23.57 7.40
CA ASP A 284 -36.80 -24.92 7.32
C ASP A 284 -35.92 -25.06 6.08
N ASP A 285 -34.60 -25.11 6.26
CA ASP A 285 -33.63 -25.30 5.18
C ASP A 285 -33.40 -26.78 4.82
N ALA A 286 -34.05 -27.73 5.51
CA ALA A 286 -33.91 -29.16 5.26
C ALA A 286 -34.20 -29.57 3.80
N PRO A 287 -35.17 -28.97 3.08
CA PRO A 287 -35.42 -29.28 1.67
C PRO A 287 -34.36 -28.75 0.68
N TYR A 288 -33.41 -27.94 1.13
CA TYR A 288 -32.45 -27.22 0.28
C TYR A 288 -31.00 -27.70 0.52
N PRO A 289 -30.65 -28.93 0.08
CA PRO A 289 -29.36 -29.54 0.36
C PRO A 289 -28.17 -28.75 -0.21
N CYS A 290 -28.32 -28.10 -1.37
CA CYS A 290 -27.26 -27.29 -1.96
C CYS A 290 -26.93 -26.06 -1.10
N LEU A 291 -27.95 -25.37 -0.55
CA LEU A 291 -27.76 -24.24 0.36
C LEU A 291 -27.05 -24.66 1.64
N ARG A 292 -27.49 -25.76 2.25
CA ARG A 292 -26.85 -26.33 3.44
C ARG A 292 -25.39 -26.72 3.17
N PHE A 293 -25.09 -27.21 1.97
CA PHE A 293 -23.73 -27.59 1.60
C PHE A 293 -22.82 -26.36 1.42
N ILE A 294 -23.24 -25.31 0.70
CA ILE A 294 -22.41 -24.10 0.55
C ILE A 294 -22.16 -23.37 1.87
N ARG A 295 -23.11 -23.40 2.81
CA ARG A 295 -22.91 -22.85 4.17
C ARG A 295 -21.84 -23.63 4.93
N LYS A 296 -21.83 -24.96 4.82
CA LYS A 296 -20.75 -25.80 5.36
C LYS A 296 -19.41 -25.53 4.67
N LEU A 297 -19.41 -25.34 3.35
CA LEU A 297 -18.19 -24.99 2.60
C LEU A 297 -17.61 -23.66 3.07
N ARG A 298 -18.46 -22.64 3.29
CA ARG A 298 -18.04 -21.35 3.86
C ARG A 298 -17.40 -21.54 5.23
N ASP A 299 -18.08 -22.22 6.14
CA ASP A 299 -17.58 -22.42 7.51
C ASP A 299 -16.28 -23.23 7.52
N ALA A 300 -16.11 -24.15 6.56
CA ALA A 300 -14.85 -24.82 6.33
C ALA A 300 -13.80 -23.82 5.82
N ALA A 301 -14.06 -23.11 4.71
CA ALA A 301 -13.12 -22.19 4.06
C ALA A 301 -12.63 -21.06 4.98
N TRP A 302 -13.52 -20.50 5.80
CA TRP A 302 -13.23 -19.46 6.80
C TRP A 302 -13.66 -19.92 8.21
N PRO A 303 -12.79 -20.67 8.92
CA PRO A 303 -13.08 -21.10 10.28
C PRO A 303 -13.15 -19.89 11.23
N ARG A 304 -14.11 -19.89 12.15
CA ARG A 304 -14.29 -18.82 13.16
C ARG A 304 -13.10 -18.65 14.12
N THR A 305 -12.16 -19.61 14.13
CA THR A 305 -10.93 -19.57 14.93
C THR A 305 -9.77 -18.85 14.24
N SER A 306 -9.91 -18.50 12.96
CA SER A 306 -8.90 -17.72 12.24
C SER A 306 -8.95 -16.28 12.74
N HIS A 307 -7.83 -15.78 13.26
CA HIS A 307 -7.72 -14.40 13.75
C HIS A 307 -7.51 -13.40 12.59
N GLU A 308 -7.11 -13.90 11.42
CA GLU A 308 -6.93 -13.11 10.21
C GLU A 308 -7.87 -13.63 9.12
N ILE A 309 -8.53 -12.69 8.42
CA ILE A 309 -9.37 -13.00 7.26
C ILE A 309 -8.46 -13.03 6.05
N ASP A 310 -8.13 -14.21 5.55
CA ASP A 310 -7.52 -14.35 4.21
C ASP A 310 -8.63 -14.62 3.19
N LEU A 311 -9.09 -13.55 2.53
CA LEU A 311 -10.13 -13.63 1.50
C LEU A 311 -9.67 -14.48 0.31
N TRP A 312 -8.41 -14.34 -0.09
CA TRP A 312 -7.85 -15.01 -1.24
C TRP A 312 -7.78 -16.52 -1.01
N HIS A 313 -7.18 -16.93 0.10
CA HIS A 313 -7.06 -18.33 0.48
C HIS A 313 -8.44 -18.95 0.70
N GLY A 314 -9.38 -18.25 1.32
CA GLY A 314 -10.73 -18.76 1.51
C GLY A 314 -11.50 -18.96 0.19
N LEU A 315 -11.45 -18.01 -0.75
CA LEU A 315 -12.08 -18.16 -2.07
C LEU A 315 -11.47 -19.34 -2.84
N ARG A 316 -10.14 -19.52 -2.78
CA ARG A 316 -9.47 -20.67 -3.37
C ARG A 316 -9.94 -21.98 -2.73
N ARG A 317 -10.00 -22.01 -1.40
CA ARG A 317 -10.39 -23.18 -0.62
C ARG A 317 -11.85 -23.60 -0.86
N LEU A 318 -12.75 -22.66 -1.20
CA LEU A 318 -14.09 -23.00 -1.68
C LEU A 318 -14.05 -23.89 -2.93
N LEU A 319 -13.12 -23.65 -3.87
CA LEU A 319 -12.97 -24.48 -5.07
C LEU A 319 -12.37 -25.85 -4.73
N ASP A 320 -11.38 -25.89 -3.85
CA ASP A 320 -10.67 -27.12 -3.46
C ASP A 320 -11.59 -28.08 -2.68
N LEU A 321 -12.47 -27.54 -1.84
CA LEU A 321 -13.44 -28.30 -1.05
C LEU A 321 -14.68 -28.75 -1.83
N THR A 322 -14.77 -28.43 -3.13
CA THR A 322 -15.87 -28.86 -4.01
C THR A 322 -15.38 -29.94 -4.98
N PRO A 323 -15.13 -31.19 -4.52
CA PRO A 323 -14.61 -32.24 -5.38
C PRO A 323 -15.66 -32.74 -6.39
N PRO A 324 -15.23 -33.25 -7.56
CA PRO A 324 -16.12 -33.86 -8.54
C PRO A 324 -16.76 -35.16 -8.04
N ARG A 325 -17.91 -35.50 -8.63
CA ARG A 325 -18.96 -36.39 -8.13
C ARG A 325 -18.67 -37.91 -8.06
N ASP A 326 -17.42 -38.34 -7.94
CA ASP A 326 -17.04 -39.77 -8.02
C ASP A 326 -16.94 -40.52 -6.67
N SER A 327 -17.23 -39.88 -5.53
CA SER A 327 -17.25 -40.55 -4.22
C SER A 327 -18.67 -41.01 -3.85
N ASP A 328 -18.95 -42.27 -4.16
CA ASP A 328 -20.16 -43.02 -3.85
C ASP A 328 -20.25 -43.26 -2.32
N HIS A 329 -21.04 -42.48 -1.56
CA HIS A 329 -21.69 -42.86 -0.28
C HIS A 329 -22.72 -41.79 0.16
N GLY A 330 -23.88 -42.24 0.66
CA GLY A 330 -25.12 -41.45 0.81
C GLY A 330 -25.16 -40.28 1.82
N ALA A 331 -26.19 -39.44 1.61
CA ALA A 331 -26.50 -38.11 2.19
C ALA A 331 -25.77 -36.93 1.51
N PRO A 332 -26.34 -35.70 1.45
CA PRO A 332 -25.98 -34.69 0.44
C PRO A 332 -24.66 -33.99 0.80
N GLN A 333 -23.54 -34.58 0.40
CA GLN A 333 -22.19 -34.03 0.59
C GLN A 333 -21.65 -33.33 -0.67
N TYR A 334 -22.52 -32.96 -1.59
CA TYR A 334 -22.14 -32.39 -2.87
C TYR A 334 -23.24 -31.46 -3.40
N LEU A 335 -22.84 -30.51 -4.23
CA LEU A 335 -23.76 -29.70 -5.04
C LEU A 335 -24.44 -30.58 -6.10
N CYS A 336 -25.65 -30.22 -6.49
CA CYS A 336 -26.19 -30.76 -7.75
C CYS A 336 -25.37 -30.22 -8.93
N THR A 337 -25.39 -30.90 -10.07
CA THR A 337 -24.57 -30.54 -11.24
C THR A 337 -24.79 -29.10 -11.72
N GLU A 338 -26.01 -28.58 -11.67
CA GLU A 338 -26.29 -27.17 -12.01
C GLU A 338 -25.63 -26.22 -11.00
N CYS A 339 -25.84 -26.44 -9.69
CA CYS A 339 -25.27 -25.62 -8.64
C CYS A 339 -23.74 -25.68 -8.57
N GLU A 340 -23.13 -26.82 -8.91
CA GLU A 340 -21.67 -26.96 -8.95
C GLU A 340 -21.07 -26.03 -10.01
N ALA A 341 -21.61 -26.04 -11.22
CA ALA A 341 -21.15 -25.19 -12.31
C ALA A 341 -21.37 -23.70 -12.00
N THR A 342 -22.56 -23.33 -11.48
CA THR A 342 -22.85 -21.93 -11.12
C THR A 342 -21.99 -21.45 -9.96
N PHE A 343 -21.77 -22.30 -8.94
CA PHE A 343 -20.93 -21.99 -7.79
C PHE A 343 -19.47 -21.76 -8.20
N ARG A 344 -18.89 -22.67 -8.99
CA ARG A 344 -17.50 -22.52 -9.48
C ARG A 344 -17.32 -21.26 -10.30
N GLY A 345 -18.25 -20.99 -11.23
CA GLY A 345 -18.24 -19.76 -12.04
C GLY A 345 -18.36 -18.50 -11.18
N TRP A 346 -19.20 -18.53 -10.15
CA TRP A 346 -19.34 -17.44 -9.20
C TRP A 346 -18.05 -17.21 -8.40
N VAL A 347 -17.41 -18.25 -7.84
CA VAL A 347 -16.16 -18.08 -7.08
C VAL A 347 -15.06 -17.48 -7.96
N MET A 348 -14.89 -17.98 -9.19
CA MET A 348 -13.92 -17.42 -10.14
C MET A 348 -14.21 -15.95 -10.46
N LYS A 349 -15.49 -15.57 -10.59
CA LYS A 349 -15.91 -14.18 -10.76
C LYS A 349 -15.55 -13.34 -9.54
N GLN A 350 -15.78 -13.83 -8.33
CA GLN A 350 -15.45 -13.08 -7.11
C GLN A 350 -13.95 -12.87 -6.93
N GLN A 351 -13.12 -13.86 -7.32
CA GLN A 351 -11.67 -13.68 -7.39
C GLN A 351 -11.26 -12.54 -8.33
N GLN A 352 -11.89 -12.46 -9.51
CA GLN A 352 -11.64 -11.37 -10.47
C GLN A 352 -12.12 -10.03 -9.93
N VAL A 353 -13.34 -9.96 -9.38
CA VAL A 353 -13.90 -8.73 -8.80
C VAL A 353 -13.02 -8.20 -7.67
N TRP A 354 -12.50 -9.09 -6.81
CA TRP A 354 -11.57 -8.69 -5.75
C TRP A 354 -10.27 -8.15 -6.35
N TRP A 355 -9.65 -8.88 -7.29
CA TRP A 355 -8.42 -8.43 -7.95
C TRP A 355 -8.56 -7.05 -8.60
N ASP A 356 -9.65 -6.82 -9.32
CA ASP A 356 -9.92 -5.54 -10.00
C ASP A 356 -10.18 -4.39 -9.01
N ARG A 357 -10.57 -4.70 -7.76
CA ARG A 357 -10.81 -3.71 -6.71
C ARG A 357 -9.54 -3.27 -6.01
N ILE A 358 -8.52 -4.13 -5.92
CA ILE A 358 -7.27 -3.85 -5.18
C ILE A 358 -6.65 -2.51 -5.61
N PRO A 359 -6.43 -2.21 -6.91
CA PRO A 359 -5.86 -0.92 -7.30
C PRO A 359 -6.64 0.28 -6.74
N ALA A 360 -7.98 0.23 -6.77
CA ALA A 360 -8.82 1.30 -6.22
C ALA A 360 -8.68 1.46 -4.69
N SER A 361 -8.44 0.36 -3.96
CA SER A 361 -8.13 0.38 -2.52
C SER A 361 -6.76 0.98 -2.22
N LEU A 362 -5.79 0.76 -3.12
CA LEU A 362 -4.43 1.28 -3.00
C LEU A 362 -4.31 2.75 -3.43
N HIS A 363 -5.21 3.22 -4.28
CA HIS A 363 -5.26 4.63 -4.66
C HIS A 363 -5.80 5.48 -3.51
N PHE A 364 -4.88 6.19 -2.86
CA PHE A 364 -5.19 7.20 -1.85
C PHE A 364 -5.60 8.50 -2.56
N GLY A 365 -6.71 8.49 -3.30
CA GLY A 365 -7.12 9.68 -4.06
C GLY A 365 -5.97 10.30 -4.85
N ASP A 366 -5.18 9.47 -5.57
CA ASP A 366 -4.03 9.92 -6.36
C ASP A 366 -4.50 10.83 -7.52
N ARG A 367 -4.88 12.06 -7.20
CA ARG A 367 -4.42 13.21 -7.97
C ARG A 367 -2.99 13.49 -7.50
N PRO A 368 -2.10 13.87 -8.42
CA PRO A 368 -0.69 14.09 -8.10
C PRO A 368 -0.55 15.00 -6.89
N ALA A 369 0.46 14.73 -6.06
CA ALA A 369 0.93 15.55 -4.93
C ALA A 369 1.43 16.98 -5.34
N SER A 370 0.89 17.52 -6.43
CA SER A 370 1.15 18.84 -7.00
C SER A 370 -0.10 19.46 -7.65
N ALA A 371 -1.31 18.99 -7.37
CA ALA A 371 -2.50 19.80 -7.64
C ALA A 371 -2.96 20.45 -6.32
N GLN A 372 -2.15 21.37 -5.78
CA GLN A 372 -2.72 22.45 -4.99
C GLN A 372 -3.83 23.08 -5.84
N GLU A 373 -5.01 23.33 -5.26
CA GLU A 373 -6.13 23.96 -5.98
C GLU A 373 -5.57 25.10 -6.85
N PRO A 374 -5.62 25.00 -8.20
CA PRO A 374 -4.78 25.82 -9.08
C PRO A 374 -5.04 27.32 -8.93
N ASN A 375 -6.20 27.69 -8.38
CA ASN A 375 -6.59 29.05 -8.05
C ASN A 375 -6.64 29.30 -6.53
N CYS A 376 -5.79 28.66 -5.75
CA CYS A 376 -5.78 28.86 -4.31
C CYS A 376 -5.33 30.30 -3.94
N ALA A 377 -6.17 31.02 -3.20
CA ALA A 377 -5.88 32.37 -2.72
C ALA A 377 -4.91 32.38 -1.54
N ARG A 378 -5.08 31.44 -0.61
CA ARG A 378 -4.30 31.36 0.63
C ARG A 378 -4.05 29.92 1.01
N ASN A 379 -2.83 29.64 1.47
CA ASN A 379 -2.40 28.29 1.80
C ASN A 379 -2.11 28.15 3.29
N TYR A 380 -2.29 26.93 3.79
CA TYR A 380 -1.98 26.56 5.16
C TYR A 380 -1.34 25.17 5.19
N THR A 381 -0.31 24.99 6.01
CA THR A 381 0.29 23.67 6.23
C THR A 381 -0.18 23.15 7.57
N VAL A 382 -0.81 21.98 7.57
CA VAL A 382 -1.32 21.33 8.78
C VAL A 382 -0.19 21.10 9.77
N VAL A 383 -0.41 21.49 11.03
CA VAL A 383 0.52 21.25 12.13
C VAL A 383 -0.09 20.28 13.16
N PRO A 384 0.72 19.64 14.03
CA PRO A 384 0.20 18.75 15.05
C PRO A 384 -0.83 19.44 15.95
N GLY A 385 -1.99 18.79 16.15
CA GLY A 385 -3.07 19.28 16.99
C GLY A 385 -4.11 20.17 16.28
N ASP A 386 -3.96 20.38 14.97
CA ASP A 386 -4.96 21.08 14.17
C ASP A 386 -6.28 20.29 14.03
N THR A 387 -7.38 21.04 13.95
CA THR A 387 -8.71 20.58 13.53
C THR A 387 -9.23 21.54 12.44
N CYS A 388 -10.22 21.15 11.63
CA CYS A 388 -10.77 22.09 10.63
C CYS A 388 -11.25 23.41 11.27
N ASP A 389 -12.01 23.32 12.36
CA ASP A 389 -12.49 24.48 13.11
C ASP A 389 -11.34 25.29 13.70
N GLY A 390 -10.32 24.62 14.24
CA GLY A 390 -9.13 25.27 14.81
C GLY A 390 -8.31 26.01 13.75
N ILE A 391 -8.11 25.40 12.57
CA ILE A 391 -7.48 26.05 11.42
C ILE A 391 -8.34 27.22 10.96
N GLY A 392 -9.65 27.03 10.81
CA GLY A 392 -10.60 28.05 10.40
C GLY A 392 -10.54 29.28 11.31
N ALA A 393 -10.59 29.06 12.63
CA ALA A 393 -10.58 30.13 13.62
C ALA A 393 -9.25 30.87 13.64
N LYS A 394 -8.13 30.14 13.47
CA LYS A 394 -6.78 30.72 13.43
C LYS A 394 -6.50 31.51 12.15
N THR A 395 -7.15 31.15 11.04
CA THR A 395 -6.84 31.68 9.70
C THR A 395 -7.94 32.52 9.08
N ASN A 396 -9.02 32.79 9.83
CA ASN A 396 -10.25 33.43 9.35
C ASN A 396 -10.79 32.74 8.10
N THR A 397 -10.98 31.42 8.19
CA THR A 397 -11.48 30.60 7.09
C THR A 397 -12.74 29.87 7.57
N PRO A 398 -13.89 29.98 6.86
CA PRO A 398 -15.07 29.22 7.25
C PRO A 398 -14.81 27.72 7.21
N THR A 399 -15.32 26.98 8.20
CA THR A 399 -15.11 25.51 8.30
C THR A 399 -15.61 24.81 7.04
N PHE A 400 -16.81 25.17 6.57
CA PHE A 400 -17.38 24.61 5.35
C PHE A 400 -16.54 24.92 4.11
N GLN A 401 -16.01 26.14 3.99
CA GLN A 401 -15.17 26.52 2.85
C GLN A 401 -13.89 25.68 2.84
N LEU A 402 -13.23 25.53 3.99
CA LEU A 402 -12.03 24.71 4.13
C LEU A 402 -12.28 23.26 3.70
N GLN A 403 -13.37 22.65 4.17
CA GLN A 403 -13.74 21.28 3.80
C GLN A 403 -14.11 21.16 2.32
N THR A 404 -14.83 22.13 1.76
CA THR A 404 -15.30 22.07 0.37
C THR A 404 -14.15 22.22 -0.62
N VAL A 405 -13.29 23.22 -0.40
CA VAL A 405 -12.13 23.51 -1.27
C VAL A 405 -11.10 22.40 -1.23
N ASN A 406 -11.01 21.66 -0.12
CA ASN A 406 -10.12 20.51 0.03
C ASN A 406 -10.90 19.20 0.12
N SER A 407 -12.06 19.08 -0.54
CA SER A 407 -12.90 17.87 -0.47
C SER A 407 -12.23 16.63 -1.08
N ASP A 408 -11.12 16.81 -1.78
CA ASP A 408 -10.21 15.77 -2.25
C ASP A 408 -9.22 15.29 -1.18
N LYS A 409 -9.01 16.05 -0.10
CA LYS A 409 -8.06 15.78 1.00
C LYS A 409 -8.72 15.58 2.36
N ILE A 410 -9.79 16.32 2.63
CA ILE A 410 -10.49 16.34 3.91
C ILE A 410 -11.86 15.69 3.73
N ASP A 411 -12.20 14.75 4.61
CA ASP A 411 -13.53 14.15 4.60
C ASP A 411 -14.57 15.01 5.35
N ALA A 412 -15.83 14.57 5.31
CA ALA A 412 -16.92 15.30 5.93
C ALA A 412 -16.79 15.41 7.47
N ALA A 413 -16.09 14.48 8.12
CA ALA A 413 -15.85 14.50 9.56
C ALA A 413 -14.64 15.37 9.95
N CYS A 414 -13.75 15.67 9.00
CA CYS A 414 -12.47 16.34 9.22
C CYS A 414 -11.63 15.74 10.36
N ASP A 415 -11.64 14.41 10.47
CA ASP A 415 -10.76 13.67 11.38
C ASP A 415 -9.53 13.09 10.67
N ASN A 416 -9.35 13.43 9.38
CA ASN A 416 -8.34 12.87 8.50
C ASN A 416 -7.20 13.86 8.12
N LEU A 417 -7.06 14.98 8.83
CA LEU A 417 -5.98 15.97 8.59
C LEU A 417 -4.57 15.35 8.74
N ILE A 418 -3.68 15.63 7.79
CA ILE A 418 -2.31 15.09 7.77
C ILE A 418 -1.30 16.18 8.09
N VAL A 419 -0.53 16.04 9.17
CA VAL A 419 0.55 16.99 9.50
C VAL A 419 1.53 17.12 8.33
N GLY A 420 1.84 18.36 7.96
CA GLY A 420 2.69 18.70 6.82
C GLY A 420 1.94 18.85 5.49
N GLU A 421 0.65 18.49 5.42
CA GLU A 421 -0.15 18.62 4.21
C GLU A 421 -0.51 20.08 3.91
N PRO A 422 -0.32 20.56 2.67
CA PRO A 422 -0.78 21.87 2.25
C PRO A 422 -2.28 21.84 1.94
N LEU A 423 -3.04 22.65 2.67
CA LEU A 423 -4.46 22.94 2.45
C LEU A 423 -4.63 24.29 1.77
N CYS A 424 -5.64 24.38 0.93
CA CYS A 424 -6.11 25.62 0.36
C CYS A 424 -7.21 26.22 1.23
N LEU A 425 -6.98 27.40 1.82
CA LEU A 425 -7.95 28.03 2.69
C LEU A 425 -9.13 28.64 1.92
N GLY A 426 -8.93 29.05 0.68
CA GLY A 426 -9.97 29.61 -0.17
C GLY A 426 -9.48 29.80 -1.60
N ILE A 427 -10.39 29.91 -2.55
CA ILE A 427 -10.07 30.12 -3.97
C ILE A 427 -10.17 31.61 -4.33
N VAL A 428 -9.34 32.05 -5.28
CA VAL A 428 -9.32 33.44 -5.74
C VAL A 428 -10.71 33.85 -6.25
N GLY A 429 -11.26 34.93 -5.69
CA GLY A 429 -12.58 35.45 -6.04
C GLY A 429 -13.76 34.86 -5.25
N HIS A 430 -13.55 33.80 -4.48
CA HIS A 430 -14.59 33.17 -3.65
C HIS A 430 -14.14 32.88 -2.21
N ASP A 431 -13.06 33.52 -1.73
CA ASP A 431 -12.53 33.33 -0.38
C ASP A 431 -13.22 34.28 0.60
N CYS A 432 -13.93 33.73 1.59
CA CYS A 432 -14.47 34.51 2.69
C CYS A 432 -13.42 34.71 3.80
N ASP A 433 -13.01 35.95 4.03
CA ASP A 433 -12.06 36.33 5.09
C ASP A 433 -12.70 37.11 6.26
N ILE A 434 -14.00 37.42 6.15
CA ILE A 434 -14.81 38.00 7.22
C ILE A 434 -15.62 36.87 7.86
N THR A 435 -15.22 36.44 9.05
CA THR A 435 -15.79 35.24 9.69
C THR A 435 -16.24 35.50 11.13
N HIS A 436 -17.06 34.58 11.64
CA HIS A 436 -17.48 34.49 13.05
C HIS A 436 -17.26 33.07 13.57
N VAL A 437 -16.62 32.94 14.73
CA VAL A 437 -16.44 31.65 15.42
C VAL A 437 -17.59 31.46 16.39
N VAL A 438 -18.42 30.43 16.16
CA VAL A 438 -19.63 30.16 16.93
C VAL A 438 -19.30 29.98 18.42
N GLN A 439 -19.93 30.79 19.25
CA GLN A 439 -19.81 30.78 20.71
C GLN A 439 -21.02 30.09 21.38
N PRO A 440 -20.89 29.68 22.65
CA PRO A 440 -22.02 29.17 23.41
C PRO A 440 -23.18 30.18 23.48
N GLY A 441 -24.35 29.80 22.98
CA GLY A 441 -25.56 30.64 22.95
C GLY A 441 -25.81 31.35 21.63
N ASP A 442 -24.89 31.24 20.68
CA ASP A 442 -25.08 31.77 19.34
C ASP A 442 -26.17 31.02 18.58
N ASN A 443 -26.83 31.76 17.69
CA ASN A 443 -27.68 31.26 16.62
C ASN A 443 -27.54 32.19 15.42
N CYS A 444 -28.08 31.78 14.27
CA CYS A 444 -27.93 32.53 13.03
C CYS A 444 -28.47 33.96 13.11
N ASP A 445 -29.51 34.23 13.91
CA ASP A 445 -30.09 35.58 14.02
C ASP A 445 -29.17 36.50 14.83
N VAL A 446 -28.58 36.00 15.91
CA VAL A 446 -27.58 36.72 16.72
C VAL A 446 -26.33 37.01 15.89
N ILE A 447 -25.80 35.99 15.20
CA ILE A 447 -24.60 36.12 14.37
C ILE A 447 -24.84 37.11 13.23
N ALA A 448 -25.98 37.01 12.52
CA ALA A 448 -26.32 37.91 11.43
C ALA A 448 -26.49 39.37 11.94
N GLN A 449 -27.14 39.56 13.09
CA GLN A 449 -27.33 40.88 13.69
C GLN A 449 -25.99 41.52 14.09
N GLU A 450 -25.08 40.75 14.70
CA GLU A 450 -23.75 41.23 15.11
C GLU A 450 -22.90 41.60 13.90
N ALA A 451 -22.93 40.76 12.86
CA ALA A 451 -22.27 41.01 11.58
C ALA A 451 -22.95 42.11 10.73
N LYS A 452 -24.14 42.58 11.13
CA LYS A 452 -24.97 43.57 10.40
C LYS A 452 -25.34 43.10 8.99
N ILE A 453 -25.63 41.81 8.84
CA ILE A 453 -26.09 41.17 7.60
C ILE A 453 -27.50 40.59 7.79
N THR A 454 -28.14 40.17 6.71
CA THR A 454 -29.40 39.43 6.82
C THR A 454 -29.13 37.94 7.00
N ARG A 455 -30.11 37.23 7.57
CA ARG A 455 -30.07 35.77 7.71
C ARG A 455 -29.94 35.07 6.36
N GLU A 456 -30.54 35.63 5.32
CA GLU A 456 -30.43 35.13 3.95
C GLU A 456 -28.99 35.20 3.44
N ILE A 457 -28.27 36.29 3.70
CA ILE A 457 -26.84 36.42 3.32
C ILE A 457 -25.99 35.43 4.11
N LEU A 458 -26.24 35.29 5.42
CA LEU A 458 -25.51 34.34 6.27
C LEU A 458 -25.68 32.90 5.76
N LEU A 459 -26.91 32.46 5.50
CA LEU A 459 -27.17 31.09 5.01
C LEU A 459 -26.65 30.87 3.58
N ALA A 460 -26.72 31.89 2.72
CA ALA A 460 -26.17 31.80 1.36
C ALA A 460 -24.65 31.60 1.38
N ASN A 461 -23.95 32.27 2.30
CA ASN A 461 -22.50 32.13 2.47
C ASN A 461 -22.09 30.88 3.26
N ASN A 462 -23.03 30.18 3.91
CA ASN A 462 -22.75 28.97 4.69
C ASN A 462 -23.75 27.84 4.35
N PRO A 463 -23.68 27.25 3.13
CA PRO A 463 -24.63 26.24 2.66
C PRO A 463 -24.72 24.96 3.50
N ASN A 464 -23.75 24.68 4.37
CA ASN A 464 -23.82 23.58 5.33
C ASN A 464 -24.81 23.85 6.46
N VAL A 465 -25.14 25.11 6.74
CA VAL A 465 -26.06 25.49 7.81
C VAL A 465 -27.49 25.36 7.33
N ASN A 466 -28.29 24.59 8.06
CA ASN A 466 -29.69 24.38 7.72
C ASN A 466 -30.53 25.63 7.98
N THR A 467 -31.72 25.69 7.37
CA THR A 467 -32.62 26.85 7.46
C THR A 467 -33.12 27.14 8.88
N ASP A 468 -32.99 26.21 9.83
CA ASP A 468 -33.37 26.39 11.23
C ASP A 468 -32.17 26.73 12.12
N CYS A 469 -30.96 26.76 11.57
CA CYS A 469 -29.70 26.98 12.28
C CYS A 469 -29.46 26.00 13.45
N THR A 470 -29.95 24.77 13.32
CA THR A 470 -29.89 23.76 14.40
C THR A 470 -28.66 22.88 14.36
N ASN A 471 -27.85 23.00 13.31
CA ASN A 471 -26.70 22.13 13.05
C ASN A 471 -25.34 22.87 13.13
N ILE A 472 -25.29 24.02 13.79
CA ILE A 472 -24.03 24.73 14.06
C ILE A 472 -23.44 24.30 15.40
N GLY A 473 -22.13 24.05 15.43
CA GLY A 473 -21.39 23.65 16.63
C GLY A 473 -20.57 24.80 17.23
N VAL A 474 -20.35 24.78 18.56
CA VAL A 474 -19.41 25.73 19.19
C VAL A 474 -18.00 25.48 18.65
N GLY A 475 -17.33 26.54 18.22
CA GLY A 475 -16.01 26.48 17.58
C GLY A 475 -16.04 26.45 16.05
N GLU A 476 -17.19 26.12 15.45
CA GLU A 476 -17.37 26.19 14.00
C GLU A 476 -17.23 27.63 13.50
N VAL A 477 -16.68 27.81 12.29
CA VAL A 477 -16.41 29.14 11.72
C VAL A 477 -17.33 29.39 10.54
N LEU A 478 -18.15 30.44 10.63
CA LEU A 478 -19.08 30.85 9.60
C LEU A 478 -18.59 32.10 8.86
N CYS A 479 -18.85 32.17 7.56
CA CYS A 479 -18.66 33.37 6.75
C CYS A 479 -19.73 34.42 7.07
N THR A 480 -19.31 35.63 7.43
CA THR A 480 -20.18 36.76 7.80
C THR A 480 -19.97 37.99 6.91
N ALA A 481 -19.40 37.78 5.72
CA ALA A 481 -19.28 38.83 4.71
C ALA A 481 -20.64 39.47 4.37
N GLY A 482 -20.63 40.78 4.13
CA GLY A 482 -21.82 41.58 3.83
C GLY A 482 -22.46 41.30 2.47
N GLU A 483 -21.76 40.59 1.60
CA GLU A 483 -22.22 40.21 0.27
C GLU A 483 -22.15 38.68 0.10
N ILE A 484 -22.94 38.13 -0.82
CA ILE A 484 -22.89 36.70 -1.13
C ILE A 484 -21.62 36.42 -1.93
N ILE A 485 -20.74 35.59 -1.38
CA ILE A 485 -19.48 35.22 -2.00
C ILE A 485 -19.73 34.13 -3.04
N GLY A 486 -19.38 34.43 -4.30
CA GLY A 486 -19.40 33.47 -5.39
C GLY A 486 -20.60 33.45 -6.32
N ASN A 487 -21.18 34.62 -6.61
CA ASN A 487 -22.03 34.80 -7.79
C ASN A 487 -21.25 34.84 -9.11
#